data_AF-A0A382QH38-F1
#
_entry.id   AF-A0A382QH38-F1
#
_cell.length_a   1.000
_cell.length_b   1.000
_cell.length_c   1.000
_cell.angle_alpha   90.00
_cell.angle_beta   90.00
_cell.angle_gamma   90.00
#
_symmetry.space_group_name_H-M   'P 1'
#
loop_
_entity.id
_entity.type
_entity.pdbx_description
1 polymer ?
#
loop_
_entity_poly.entity_id
_entity_poly.type
_entity_poly.pdbx_seq_one_letter_code
_entity_poly.pdbx_strand_id
1 'polypeptide(L)' 'EEFLGDVLGDLQSRRAQVQSMESQTGVQIVKAFVPLAETFQYATILRSNTTGRASFTQELDHYAQAPMIKKEQ' A
#
# COMPACT_ATOMS: atom_id res chain seq x y z
N GLU A 1 -1.28 -1.37 -16.22
CA GLU A 1 -1.47 -2.70 -15.58
C GLU A 1 -0.16 -3.38 -15.27
N GLU A 2 0.88 -3.23 -16.10
CA GLU A 2 2.22 -3.80 -15.92
C GLU A 2 2.77 -3.73 -14.48
N PHE A 3 2.64 -2.60 -13.79
CA PHE A 3 3.16 -2.42 -12.43
C PHE A 3 2.19 -2.82 -11.31
N LEU A 4 0.94 -3.14 -11.64
CA LEU A 4 -0.12 -3.35 -10.65
C LEU A 4 0.19 -4.54 -9.73
N GLY A 5 0.73 -5.63 -10.29
CA GLY A 5 1.10 -6.82 -9.52
C GLY A 5 2.14 -6.51 -8.43
N ASP A 6 3.20 -5.79 -8.79
CA ASP A 6 4.27 -5.44 -7.85
C ASP A 6 3.79 -4.47 -6.77
N VAL A 7 2.93 -3.52 -7.12
CA VAL A 7 2.33 -2.57 -6.16
C VAL A 7 1.39 -3.30 -5.19
N LEU A 8 0.54 -4.20 -5.69
CA LEU A 8 -0.34 -5.01 -4.83
C LEU A 8 0.47 -5.96 -3.93
N GLY A 9 1.56 -6.53 -4.44
CA GLY A 9 2.47 -7.35 -3.65
C GLY A 9 3.12 -6.58 -2.49
N ASP A 10 3.62 -5.38 -2.73
CA ASP A 10 4.17 -4.51 -1.69
C ASP A 10 3.09 -4.12 -0.65
N LEU A 11 1.89 -3.74 -1.09
CA LEU A 11 0.77 -3.44 -0.20
C LEU A 11 0.42 -4.64 0.69
N GLN A 12 0.34 -5.84 0.12
CA GLN A 12 0.09 -7.07 0.86
C GLN A 12 1.18 -7.32 1.92
N SER A 13 2.45 -7.11 1.56
CA SER A 13 3.60 -7.28 2.48
C SER A 13 3.53 -6.31 3.68
N ARG A 14 2.96 -5.12 3.48
CA ARG A 14 2.74 -4.08 4.49
C ARG A 14 1.45 -4.27 5.30
N ARG A 15 0.79 -5.43 5.15
CA ARG A 15 -0.49 -5.74 5.78
C ARG A 15 -1.58 -4.72 5.42
N ALA A 16 -1.54 -4.22 4.18
CA ALA A 16 -2.58 -3.34 3.68
C ALA A 16 -3.90 -4.10 3.48
N GLN A 17 -5.01 -3.44 3.77
CA GLN A 17 -6.35 -3.93 3.46
C GLN A 17 -6.90 -3.13 2.28
N VAL A 18 -6.87 -3.72 1.09
CA VAL A 18 -7.43 -3.12 -0.14
C VAL A 18 -8.94 -2.97 0.02
N GLN A 19 -9.44 -1.75 -0.16
CA GLN A 19 -10.85 -1.39 -0.08
C GLN A 19 -11.50 -1.44 -1.46
N SER A 20 -10.85 -0.82 -2.45
CA SER A 20 -11.33 -0.83 -3.82
C SER A 20 -10.18 -0.70 -4.82
N MET A 21 -10.46 -1.16 -6.03
CA MET A 21 -9.59 -0.99 -7.18
C MET A 21 -10.45 -0.51 -8.35
N GLU A 22 -10.09 0.63 -8.92
CA GLU A 22 -10.85 1.30 -9.97
C GLU A 22 -9.94 1.49 -11.20
N SER A 23 -10.39 0.98 -12.34
CA SER A 23 -9.73 1.21 -13.63
C SER A 23 -10.22 2.53 -14.22
N GLN A 24 -9.30 3.46 -14.47
CA GLN A 24 -9.55 4.65 -15.29
C GLN A 24 -8.71 4.60 -16.56
N THR A 25 -9.00 5.49 -17.52
CA THR A 25 -8.31 5.53 -18.81
C THR A 25 -6.80 5.73 -18.60
N GLY A 26 -6.03 4.66 -18.78
CA GLY A 26 -4.57 4.67 -18.68
C GLY A 26 -4.00 4.52 -17.26
N VAL A 27 -4.82 4.44 -16.21
CA VAL A 27 -4.34 4.33 -14.82
C VAL A 27 -5.22 3.38 -13.98
N GLN A 28 -4.60 2.77 -12.98
CA GLN A 28 -5.27 1.93 -11.99
C GLN A 28 -5.21 2.65 -10.65
N ILE A 29 -6.36 2.86 -10.01
CA ILE A 29 -6.47 3.51 -8.71
C ILE A 29 -6.73 2.44 -7.67
N VAL A 30 -5.85 2.33 -6.67
CA VAL A 30 -5.99 1.38 -5.57
C VAL A 30 -6.22 2.18 -4.28
N LYS A 31 -7.33 1.90 -3.59
CA LYS A 31 -7.61 2.44 -2.25
C LYS A 31 -7.39 1.35 -1.24
N ALA A 32 -6.54 1.60 -0.23
CA ALA A 32 -6.23 0.63 0.80
C ALA A 32 -5.97 1.32 2.14
N PHE A 33 -6.31 0.63 3.23
CA PHE A 33 -5.84 1.01 4.56
C PHE A 33 -4.52 0.33 4.83
N VAL A 34 -3.52 1.09 5.27
CA VAL A 34 -2.20 0.57 5.63
C VAL A 34 -1.89 1.00 7.06
N PRO A 35 -1.42 0.09 7.93
CA PRO A 35 -0.93 0.49 9.25
C PRO A 35 0.18 1.53 9.09
N LEU A 36 0.05 2.70 9.73
CA LEU A 36 1.03 3.79 9.61
C LEU A 36 2.47 3.37 9.96
N ALA A 37 2.64 2.38 10.85
CA ALA A 37 3.94 1.82 11.18
C ALA A 37 4.64 1.12 10.00
N GLU A 38 3.89 0.65 9.01
CA GLU A 38 4.37 -0.08 7.84
C GLU A 38 4.54 0.80 6.60
N THR A 39 4.29 2.12 6.70
CA THR A 39 4.38 3.04 5.54
C THR A 39 5.78 3.63 5.35
N PHE A 40 6.73 3.32 6.25
CA PHE A 40 8.10 3.79 6.12
C PHE A 40 8.71 3.32 4.78
N GLN A 41 9.40 4.22 4.08
CA GLN A 41 9.96 4.02 2.74
C GLN A 41 8.96 3.70 1.62
N TYR A 42 7.64 3.78 1.84
CA TYR A 42 6.66 3.46 0.80
C TYR A 42 6.84 4.29 -0.49
N ALA A 43 7.09 5.59 -0.36
CA ALA A 43 7.36 6.47 -1.51
C ALA A 43 8.52 5.98 -2.39
N THR A 44 9.61 5.53 -1.76
CA THR A 44 10.82 5.04 -2.45
C THR A 44 10.54 3.73 -3.17
N ILE A 45 9.87 2.79 -2.50
CA ILE A 45 9.52 1.48 -3.08
C ILE A 45 8.52 1.63 -4.21
N LEU A 46 7.47 2.43 -4.03
CA LEU A 46 6.48 2.71 -5.07
C LEU A 46 7.15 3.30 -6.33
N ARG A 47 8.07 4.25 -6.15
CA ARG A 47 8.82 4.85 -7.26
C ARG A 47 9.66 3.79 -7.97
N SER A 48 10.31 2.88 -7.23
CA SER A 48 11.09 1.78 -7.82
C SER A 48 10.21 0.83 -8.62
N ASN A 49 9.12 0.33 -8.03
CA ASN A 49 8.22 -0.66 -8.64
C ASN A 49 7.51 -0.12 -9.88
N THR A 50 7.28 1.19 -9.95
CA THR A 50 6.52 1.83 -11.03
C THR A 50 7.42 2.60 -11.99
N THR A 51 8.73 2.47 -11.88
CA THR A 51 9.72 3.25 -12.66
C THR A 51 9.48 4.77 -12.58
N GLY A 52 8.93 5.24 -11.45
CA GLY A 52 8.60 6.64 -11.17
C GLY A 52 7.32 7.14 -11.82
N ARG A 53 6.42 6.25 -12.26
CA ARG A 53 5.17 6.61 -12.94
C ARG A 53 3.95 6.70 -12.02
N ALA A 54 4.02 6.15 -10.81
CA ALA A 54 2.91 6.23 -9.85
C ALA A 54 3.05 7.38 -8.87
N SER A 55 1.92 7.73 -8.25
CA SER A 55 1.81 8.70 -7.18
C SER A 55 0.90 8.12 -6.09
N PHE A 56 1.08 8.58 -4.85
CA PHE A 56 0.24 8.17 -3.74
C PHE A 56 -0.07 9.37 -2.84
N THR A 57 -1.17 9.26 -2.11
CA THR A 57 -1.57 10.18 -1.05
C THR A 57 -1.94 9.36 0.17
N GLN A 58 -1.63 9.88 1.35
CA GLN A 58 -1.89 9.19 2.60
C GLN A 58 -2.51 10.15 3.62
N GLU A 59 -3.60 9.72 4.22
CA GLU A 59 -4.35 10.48 5.21
C GLU A 59 -4.65 9.56 6.40
N LEU A 60 -4.69 10.11 7.62
CA LEU A 60 -5.08 9.36 8.81
C LEU A 60 -6.59 9.15 8.77
N ASP A 61 -7.03 7.89 8.76
CA ASP A 61 -8.46 7.53 8.78
C ASP A 61 -8.94 7.19 10.20
N HIS A 62 -8.39 6.14 10.81
CA HIS A 62 -8.77 5.69 12.15
C HIS A 62 -7.61 5.03 12.90
N TYR A 63 -7.81 4.85 14.21
CA TYR A 63 -6.97 4.00 15.05
C TYR A 63 -7.56 2.58 15.11
N ALA A 64 -6.71 1.60 14.86
CA ALA A 64 -7.04 0.19 15.01
C ALA A 64 -6.16 -0.46 16.08
N GLN A 65 -6.61 -1.60 16.61
CA GLN A 65 -5.78 -2.39 17.52
C GLN A 65 -4.49 -2.78 16.81
N ALA A 66 -3.36 -2.53 17.46
CA ALA A 66 -2.07 -2.93 16.93
C ALA A 66 -2.07 -4.45 16.68
N PRO A 67 -1.50 -4.93 15.56
CA PRO A 67 -1.39 -6.35 15.32
C PRO A 67 -0.68 -7.01 16.50
N MET A 68 -1.20 -8.14 16.96
CA MET A 68 -0.58 -8.90 18.04
C MET A 68 0.81 -9.36 17.58
N ILE A 69 1.86 -8.68 18.05
CA ILE A 69 3.22 -9.18 17.96
C ILE A 69 3.22 -10.47 18.78
N LYS A 70 3.38 -11.64 18.15
CA LYS A 70 3.62 -12.89 18.87
C LYS A 70 4.86 -12.65 19.74
N LYS A 71 4.68 -12.56 21.06
CA LYS A 71 5.80 -12.56 21.99
C LYS A 71 6.45 -13.95 21.88
N GLU A 72 7.69 -13.97 21.43
CA GLU A 72 8.56 -15.14 21.45
C GLU A 72 8.63 -15.66 22.91
N GLN A 73 8.39 -16.96 23.10
CA GLN A 73 8.54 -17.64 24.39
C GLN A 73 10.01 -18.01 24.60
#